data_AF-A0A969BCG6-F1
#
_entry.id   AF-A0A969BCG6-F1
#
_cell.length_a   1.000
_cell.length_b   1.000
_cell.length_c   1.000
_cell.angle_alpha   90.00
_cell.angle_beta   90.00
_cell.angle_gamma   90.00
#
_symmetry.space_group_name_H-M   'P 1'
#
loop_
_entity.id
_entity.type
_entity.pdbx_description
1 polymer ?
#
loop_
_entity_poly.entity_id
_entity_poly.type
_entity_poly.pdbx_seq_one_letter_code
_entity_poly.pdbx_strand_id
1 'polypeptide(L)'
;MTLIEGQLNLTRHMERNADYNKLMSRIKSLELENEALKSDRDKFRELFDDAPLGIFRATMEGKLIEVNRVLSDLLGYKSPKDLLKHVENTGTHLYASTQERIRIVEEALKKEKRLLTR
;
A
#
# COMPACT_ATOMS: atom_id res chain seq x y z
N MET A 1 -27.74 5.16 55.74
CA MET A 1 -26.61 5.30 54.79
C MET A 1 -26.05 3.91 54.51
N THR A 2 -26.58 3.17 53.53
CA THR A 2 -26.05 1.81 53.20
C THR A 2 -26.47 1.28 51.82
N LEU A 3 -27.64 1.63 51.27
CA LEU A 3 -28.09 1.06 49.98
C LEU A 3 -27.71 1.90 48.75
N ILE A 4 -27.80 3.24 48.87
CA ILE A 4 -27.55 4.17 47.76
C ILE A 4 -26.07 4.21 47.37
N GLU A 5 -25.15 4.20 48.34
CA GLU A 5 -23.71 4.13 48.08
C GLU A 5 -23.30 2.80 47.43
N GLY A 6 -23.93 1.69 47.85
CA GLY A 6 -23.74 0.36 47.25
C GLY A 6 -24.17 0.32 45.78
N GLN A 7 -25.35 0.88 45.46
CA GLN A 7 -25.82 1.01 44.07
C GLN A 7 -24.91 1.92 43.23
N LEU A 8 -24.49 3.07 43.76
CA LEU A 8 -23.61 4.00 43.04
C LEU A 8 -22.24 3.37 42.72
N ASN A 9 -21.67 2.61 43.66
CA ASN A 9 -20.41 1.90 43.45
C ASN A 9 -20.55 0.76 42.45
N LEU A 10 -21.66 0.01 42.48
CA LEU A 10 -21.94 -1.05 41.52
C LEU A 10 -22.10 -0.49 40.10
N THR A 11 -22.85 0.59 39.92
CA THR A 11 -23.04 1.24 38.63
C THR A 11 -21.71 1.74 38.06
N ARG A 12 -20.87 2.40 38.87
CA ARG A 12 -19.51 2.82 38.43
C ARG A 12 -18.63 1.65 38.02
N HIS A 13 -18.71 0.52 38.73
CA HIS A 13 -17.98 -0.70 38.36
C HIS A 13 -18.49 -1.32 37.06
N MET A 14 -19.82 -1.34 36.86
CA MET A 14 -20.44 -1.84 35.65
C MET A 14 -20.09 -0.97 34.43
N GLU A 15 -20.12 0.36 34.58
CA GLU A 15 -19.70 1.32 33.54
C GLU A 15 -18.23 1.10 33.17
N ARG A 16 -17.33 1.02 34.16
CA ARG A 16 -15.90 0.76 33.92
C ARG A 16 -15.64 -0.58 33.24
N ASN A 17 -16.38 -1.63 33.60
CA ASN A 17 -16.27 -2.93 32.95
C ASN A 17 -16.79 -2.90 31.50
N ALA A 18 -17.86 -2.15 31.23
CA ALA A 18 -18.35 -1.95 29.87
C ALA A 18 -17.32 -1.19 29.01
N ASP A 19 -16.71 -0.14 29.54
CA ASP A 19 -15.65 0.63 28.87
C ASP A 19 -14.41 -0.22 28.62
N TYR A 20 -14.00 -1.03 29.60
CA TYR A 20 -12.88 -1.96 29.45
C TYR A 20 -13.15 -2.98 28.34
N ASN A 21 -14.34 -3.60 28.32
CA ASN A 21 -14.71 -4.56 27.28
C ASN A 21 -14.71 -3.91 25.89
N LYS A 22 -15.22 -2.68 25.79
CA LYS A 22 -15.21 -1.91 24.54
C LYS A 22 -13.79 -1.62 24.07
N LEU A 23 -12.89 -1.21 24.98
CA LEU A 23 -11.49 -0.96 24.69
C LEU A 23 -10.78 -2.23 24.21
N MET A 24 -10.98 -3.35 24.90
CA MET A 24 -10.39 -4.64 24.53
C MET A 24 -10.86 -5.11 23.14
N SER A 25 -12.15 -4.93 22.83
CA SER A 25 -12.65 -5.22 21.47
C SER A 25 -12.02 -4.33 20.41
N ARG A 26 -11.76 -3.04 20.72
CA ARG A 26 -11.11 -2.12 19.80
C ARG A 26 -9.65 -2.49 19.57
N ILE A 27 -8.91 -2.83 20.62
CA ILE A 27 -7.52 -3.31 20.54
C ILE A 27 -7.45 -4.54 19.64
N LYS A 28 -8.29 -5.55 19.91
CA LYS A 28 -8.34 -6.76 19.10
C LYS A 28 -8.65 -6.48 17.62
N SER A 29 -9.58 -5.57 17.35
CA SER A 29 -9.89 -5.16 15.98
C SER A 29 -8.70 -4.49 15.28
N LEU A 30 -7.94 -3.65 16.00
CA LEU A 30 -6.76 -2.97 15.47
C LEU A 30 -5.58 -3.93 15.26
N GLU A 31 -5.42 -4.93 16.11
CA GLU A 31 -4.42 -5.98 15.93
C GLU A 31 -4.70 -6.79 14.65
N LEU A 32 -5.95 -7.24 14.46
CA LEU A 32 -6.35 -7.96 13.25
C LEU A 32 -6.18 -7.11 11.97
N GLU A 33 -6.52 -5.82 12.03
CA GLU A 33 -6.32 -4.89 10.90
C GLU A 33 -4.83 -4.72 10.58
N ASN A 34 -3.97 -4.58 11.60
CA ASN A 34 -2.53 -4.49 11.41
C ASN A 34 -1.93 -5.79 10.85
N GLU A 35 -2.39 -6.96 11.30
CA GLU A 35 -1.94 -8.24 10.77
C GLU A 35 -2.33 -8.41 9.30
N ALA A 36 -3.56 -8.03 8.94
CA ALA A 36 -4.01 -8.04 7.55
C ALA A 36 -3.16 -7.11 6.68
N LEU A 37 -2.95 -5.86 7.12
CA LEU A 37 -2.10 -4.89 6.42
C LEU A 37 -0.66 -5.38 6.27
N LYS A 38 -0.11 -6.03 7.30
CA LYS A 38 1.23 -6.61 7.26
C LYS A 38 1.31 -7.75 6.26
N SER A 39 0.36 -8.68 6.29
CA SER A 39 0.28 -9.79 5.34
C SER A 39 0.20 -9.27 3.89
N ASP A 40 -0.64 -8.27 3.63
CA ASP A 40 -0.79 -7.71 2.29
C ASP A 40 0.47 -6.98 1.82
N ARG A 41 1.14 -6.25 2.74
CA ARG A 41 2.44 -5.63 2.44
C ARG A 41 3.51 -6.67 2.14
N ASP A 42 3.55 -7.77 2.89
CA ASP A 42 4.56 -8.81 2.71
C ASP A 42 4.35 -9.55 1.37
N LYS A 43 3.09 -9.85 1.01
CA LYS A 43 2.74 -10.36 -0.34
C LYS A 43 3.12 -9.39 -1.44
N PHE A 44 2.86 -8.09 -1.24
CA PHE A 44 3.26 -7.08 -2.22
C PHE A 44 4.79 -7.06 -2.39
N ARG A 45 5.55 -7.12 -1.29
CA ARG A 45 7.02 -7.19 -1.35
C ARG A 45 7.50 -8.44 -2.08
N GLU A 46 6.93 -9.61 -1.82
CA GLU A 46 7.28 -10.83 -2.52
C GLU A 46 7.02 -10.71 -4.04
N LEU A 47 5.85 -10.21 -4.43
CA LEU A 47 5.50 -10.02 -5.84
C LEU A 47 6.30 -8.92 -6.54
N PHE A 48 6.84 -7.96 -5.80
CA PHE A 48 7.53 -6.80 -6.35
C PHE A 48 9.06 -6.95 -6.29
N ASP A 49 9.61 -7.18 -5.10
CA ASP A 49 11.06 -7.26 -4.84
C ASP A 49 11.64 -8.61 -5.29
N ASP A 50 10.91 -9.73 -5.12
CA ASP A 50 11.39 -11.08 -5.44
C ASP A 50 11.00 -11.55 -6.85
N ALA A 51 10.28 -10.72 -7.62
CA ALA A 51 9.94 -11.04 -8.99
C ALA A 51 11.20 -11.18 -9.87
N PRO A 52 11.28 -12.19 -10.75
CA PRO A 52 12.40 -12.36 -11.68
C PRO A 52 12.40 -11.35 -12.84
N LEU A 53 11.48 -10.39 -12.84
CA LEU A 53 11.30 -9.38 -13.88
C LEU A 53 11.55 -8.00 -13.31
N GLY A 54 12.02 -7.07 -14.16
CA GLY A 54 12.08 -5.66 -13.80
C GLY A 54 10.67 -5.06 -13.73
N ILE A 55 10.27 -4.59 -12.55
CA ILE A 55 8.97 -3.97 -12.30
C ILE A 55 9.19 -2.52 -11.90
N PHE A 56 8.38 -1.62 -12.45
CA PHE A 56 8.33 -0.22 -12.04
C PHE A 56 6.91 0.34 -12.04
N ARG A 57 6.73 1.40 -11.25
CA ARG A 57 5.54 2.25 -11.28
C ARG A 57 5.96 3.66 -11.66
N ALA A 58 5.20 4.28 -12.55
CA ALA A 58 5.45 5.63 -13.03
C ALA A 58 4.15 6.44 -13.07
N THR A 59 4.27 7.77 -13.05
CA THR A 59 3.14 8.67 -13.32
C THR A 59 2.76 8.64 -14.80
N MET A 60 1.58 9.18 -15.12
CA MET A 60 1.10 9.31 -16.50
C MET A 60 1.98 10.25 -17.35
N GLU A 61 2.74 11.14 -16.73
CA GLU A 61 3.72 12.03 -17.37
C GLU A 61 5.08 11.36 -17.55
N GLY A 62 5.28 10.21 -16.91
CA GLY A 62 6.44 9.34 -17.12
C GLY A 62 7.50 9.45 -16.06
N LYS A 63 7.22 10.10 -14.92
CA LYS A 63 8.14 10.13 -13.78
C LYS A 63 8.09 8.80 -13.04
N LEU A 64 9.24 8.20 -12.74
CA LEU A 64 9.27 7.01 -11.90
C LEU A 64 8.85 7.32 -10.46
N ILE A 65 8.03 6.44 -9.91
CA ILE A 65 7.56 6.46 -8.52
C ILE A 65 8.29 5.38 -7.73
N GLU A 66 8.42 4.19 -8.31
CA GLU A 66 8.98 3.03 -7.64
C GLU A 66 9.58 2.08 -8.68
N VAL A 67 10.67 1.40 -8.33
CA VAL A 67 11.30 0.35 -9.14
C VAL A 67 11.75 -0.77 -8.23
N ASN A 68 11.66 -2.02 -8.69
CA ASN A 68 12.22 -3.15 -7.95
C ASN A 68 13.73 -3.25 -8.15
N ARG A 69 14.37 -4.08 -7.30
CA ARG A 69 15.81 -4.31 -7.33
C ARG A 69 16.28 -4.91 -8.66
N VAL A 70 15.50 -5.84 -9.22
CA VAL A 70 15.84 -6.49 -10.48
C VAL A 70 15.95 -5.48 -11.62
N LEU A 71 15.06 -4.49 -11.71
CA LEU A 71 15.16 -3.47 -12.75
C LEU A 71 16.40 -2.58 -12.57
N SER A 72 16.75 -2.19 -11.34
CA SER A 72 17.97 -1.40 -11.13
C SER A 72 19.23 -2.18 -11.50
N ASP A 73 19.28 -3.45 -11.16
CA ASP A 73 20.42 -4.31 -11.45
C ASP A 73 20.54 -4.56 -12.97
N LEU A 74 19.41 -4.82 -13.65
CA LEU A 74 19.34 -5.02 -15.10
C LEU A 74 19.84 -3.80 -15.89
N LEU A 75 19.53 -2.59 -15.40
CA LEU A 75 19.92 -1.34 -16.04
C LEU A 75 21.28 -0.81 -15.58
N GLY A 76 21.99 -1.56 -14.72
CA GLY A 76 23.35 -1.23 -14.27
C GLY A 76 23.45 -0.15 -13.19
N TYR A 77 22.36 0.15 -12.48
CA TYR A 77 22.35 1.09 -11.36
C TYR A 77 22.69 0.41 -10.04
N LYS A 78 23.24 1.17 -9.08
CA LYS A 78 23.69 0.61 -7.80
C LYS A 78 22.54 0.23 -6.85
N SER A 79 21.38 0.83 -7.04
CA SER A 79 20.18 0.57 -6.25
C SER A 79 18.92 1.14 -6.91
N PRO A 80 17.71 0.73 -6.47
CA PRO A 80 16.46 1.37 -6.88
C PRO A 80 16.47 2.90 -6.70
N LYS A 81 17.00 3.38 -5.57
CA LYS A 81 17.10 4.82 -5.29
C LYS A 81 18.04 5.55 -6.24
N ASP A 82 19.08 4.87 -6.70
CA ASP A 82 20.04 5.42 -7.66
C ASP A 82 19.39 5.59 -9.03
N LEU A 83 18.66 4.57 -9.50
CA LEU A 83 17.89 4.62 -10.73
C LEU A 83 16.83 5.74 -10.67
N LEU A 84 16.05 5.84 -9.59
CA LEU A 84 15.02 6.87 -9.41
C LEU A 84 15.56 8.30 -9.48
N LYS A 85 16.84 8.52 -9.16
CA LYS A 85 17.48 9.84 -9.22
C LYS A 85 17.95 10.22 -10.62
N HIS A 86 18.35 9.24 -11.42
CA HIS A 86 18.98 9.48 -12.72
C HIS A 86 17.99 9.36 -13.88
N VAL A 87 16.91 8.59 -13.72
CA VAL A 87 15.88 8.46 -14.75
C VAL A 87 14.82 9.55 -14.58
N GLU A 88 14.91 10.58 -15.41
CA GLU A 88 13.98 11.72 -15.37
C GLU A 88 12.63 11.41 -16.02
N ASN A 89 12.64 10.66 -17.13
CA ASN A 89 11.44 10.29 -17.85
C ASN A 89 11.52 8.86 -18.42
N THR A 90 10.55 8.04 -18.06
CA THR A 90 10.45 6.66 -18.52
C THR A 90 10.33 6.55 -20.04
N GLY A 91 9.63 7.46 -20.71
CA GLY A 91 9.41 7.40 -22.16
C GLY A 91 10.68 7.45 -22.99
N THR A 92 11.71 8.16 -22.50
CA THR A 92 13.00 8.29 -23.18
C THR A 92 14.04 7.27 -22.70
N HIS A 93 13.90 6.75 -21.49
CA HIS A 93 14.92 5.90 -20.86
C HIS A 93 14.56 4.42 -20.76
N LEU A 94 13.26 4.08 -20.71
CA LEU A 94 12.79 2.71 -20.44
C LEU A 94 11.93 2.11 -21.56
N TYR A 95 11.37 2.94 -22.45
CA TYR A 95 10.57 2.47 -23.58
C TYR A 95 11.39 2.51 -24.86
N ALA A 96 11.12 1.58 -25.79
CA ALA A 96 11.79 1.53 -27.09
C ALA A 96 11.61 2.83 -27.90
N SER A 97 10.50 3.55 -27.68
CA SER A 97 10.29 4.91 -28.18
C SER A 97 9.26 5.63 -27.31
N THR A 98 9.27 6.96 -27.33
CA THR A 98 8.24 7.78 -26.69
C THR A 98 6.84 7.45 -27.21
N GLN A 99 6.70 7.14 -28.51
CA GLN A 99 5.42 6.79 -29.11
C GLN A 99 4.87 5.46 -28.58
N GLU A 100 5.75 4.49 -28.31
CA GLU A 100 5.36 3.22 -27.70
C GLU A 100 4.78 3.42 -26.30
N ARG A 101 5.42 4.28 -25.50
CA ARG A 101 4.88 4.66 -24.18
C ARG A 101 3.48 5.25 -24.30
N ILE A 102 3.28 6.20 -25.22
CA ILE A 102 1.98 6.84 -25.44
C ILE A 102 0.92 5.79 -25.78
N ARG A 103 1.21 4.87 -26.70
CA ARG A 103 0.29 3.78 -27.06
C ARG A 103 -0.10 2.92 -25.85
N ILE A 104 0.88 2.47 -25.08
CA ILE A 104 0.65 1.61 -23.91
C ILE A 104 -0.23 2.32 -22.87
N VAL A 105 0.05 3.59 -22.58
CA VAL A 105 -0.74 4.39 -21.63
C VAL A 105 -2.16 4.60 -22.13
N GLU A 106 -2.36 4.93 -23.40
CA GLU A 106 -3.69 5.09 -23.99
C GLU A 106 -4.51 3.80 -23.94
N GLU A 107 -3.89 2.65 -24.22
CA GLU A 107 -4.56 1.35 -24.12
C GLU A 107 -4.96 1.01 -22.70
N ALA A 108 -4.09 1.30 -21.71
CA ALA A 108 -4.40 1.11 -20.31
C ALA A 108 -5.62 1.95 -19.87
N LEU A 109 -5.65 3.23 -20.24
CA LEU A 109 -6.77 4.15 -19.92
C LEU A 109 -8.10 3.70 -20.57
N LYS A 110 -8.05 3.14 -21.78
CA LYS A 110 -9.25 2.59 -22.44
C LYS A 110 -9.80 1.37 -21.69
N LYS A 111 -8.93 0.51 -21.16
CA LYS A 111 -9.33 -0.67 -20.37
C LYS A 111 -9.96 -0.27 -19.05
N GLU A 112 -9.38 0.71 -18.35
CA GLU A 112 -9.92 1.21 -17.07
C GLU A 112 -11.33 1.79 -17.22
N LYS A 113 -11.56 2.61 -18.26
CA LYS A 113 -12.91 3.13 -18.58
C LYS A 113 -13.94 2.02 -18.82
N ARG A 114 -13.54 0.90 -19.43
CA ARG A 114 -14.44 -0.26 -19.65
C ARG A 114 -14.79 -1.00 -18.35
N LEU A 115 -13.88 -1.02 -17.37
CA LEU A 115 -14.12 -1.66 -16.08
C LEU A 115 -15.04 -0.83 -15.16
N LEU A 116 -14.99 0.50 -15.26
CA LEU A 116 -15.84 1.41 -14.49
C LEU A 116 -17.26 1.59 -15.07
N THR A 117 -17.53 1.06 -16.27
CA THR A 117 -18.85 1.16 -16.94
C THR A 117 -19.61 -0.16 -16.94
N ARG A 118 -19.24 -1.11 -16.07
CA ARG A 118 -19.91 -2.40 -15.82
C ARG A 118 -20.38 -2.46 -14.37
#